data_AF-A0A1H2RQT3-F1
#
_entry.id   AF-A0A1H2RQT3-F1
#
_cell.length_a   1.000
_cell.length_b   1.000
_cell.length_c   1.000
_cell.angle_alpha   90.00
_cell.angle_beta   90.00
_cell.angle_gamma   90.00
#
_symmetry.space_group_name_H-M   'P 1'
#
loop_
_entity.id
_entity.type
_entity.pdbx_description
1 polymer ?
#
loop_
_entity_poly.entity_id
_entity_poly.type
_entity_poly.pdbx_seq_one_letter_code
_entity_poly.pdbx_strand_id
1 'polypeptide(L)'
;MAEAGYVQILRESLEKKVVLLDKIKEENLRQRDILMDEQASPEDFQETVDHKEKWIDELNALDDGFQLVFERVKEIFEQNKAKYKTEILQMKAMIRQITDDTAYIRAQEQENYKLAQHKFAGIKQQAQKIRRSQSAVSQYYKSMNGPDHVDAQFLDKTK
;
A
#
# COMPACT_ATOMS: atom_id res chain seq x y z
N MET A 1 -28.18 18.22 27.80
CA MET A 1 -28.24 17.25 26.69
C MET A 1 -27.02 17.33 25.76
N ALA A 2 -26.34 18.48 25.60
CA ALA A 2 -25.17 18.60 24.71
C ALA A 2 -23.90 17.85 25.19
N GLU A 3 -23.63 17.79 26.50
CA GLU A 3 -22.38 17.24 27.05
C GLU A 3 -22.19 15.73 26.80
N ALA A 4 -23.23 14.93 27.03
CA ALA A 4 -23.18 13.49 26.77
C ALA A 4 -22.99 13.18 25.27
N GLY A 5 -23.49 14.06 24.39
CA GLY A 5 -23.30 13.94 22.94
C GLY A 5 -21.83 14.09 22.52
N TYR A 6 -21.10 15.06 23.08
CA TYR A 6 -19.67 15.22 22.77
C TYR A 6 -18.83 14.01 23.21
N VAL A 7 -19.11 13.45 24.39
CA VAL A 7 -18.43 12.24 24.88
C VAL A 7 -18.70 11.06 23.96
N GLN A 8 -19.94 10.91 23.51
CA GLN A 8 -20.34 9.85 22.56
C GLN A 8 -19.64 10.03 21.21
N ILE A 9 -19.63 11.23 20.63
CA ILE A 9 -18.98 11.52 19.34
C ILE A 9 -17.48 11.18 19.42
N LEU A 10 -16.81 11.55 20.52
CA LEU A 10 -15.39 11.22 20.70
C LEU A 10 -15.17 9.70 20.75
N ARG A 11 -16.04 8.97 21.46
CA ARG A 11 -15.97 7.52 21.56
C ARG A 11 -16.17 6.87 20.18
N GLU A 12 -17.21 7.28 19.46
CA GLU A 12 -17.52 6.78 18.11
C GLU A 12 -16.38 7.08 17.12
N SER A 13 -15.74 8.25 17.22
CA SER A 13 -14.54 8.59 16.43
C SER A 13 -13.39 7.61 16.69
N LEU A 14 -13.11 7.31 17.97
CA LEU A 14 -12.08 6.32 18.35
C LEU A 14 -12.43 4.90 17.88
N GLU A 15 -13.69 4.47 18.05
CA GLU A 15 -14.18 3.18 17.57
C GLU A 15 -14.00 3.07 16.04
N LYS A 16 -14.33 4.12 15.30
CA LYS A 16 -14.16 4.15 13.84
C LYS A 16 -12.68 4.08 13.43
N LYS A 17 -11.78 4.77 14.15
CA LYS A 17 -10.33 4.67 13.91
C LYS A 17 -9.82 3.25 14.10
N VAL A 18 -10.24 2.56 15.17
CA VAL A 18 -9.89 1.15 15.39
C VAL A 18 -10.31 0.28 14.21
N VAL A 19 -11.56 0.41 13.76
CA VAL A 19 -12.09 -0.39 12.63
C VAL A 19 -11.32 -0.11 11.33
N LEU A 20 -10.95 1.15 11.06
CA LEU A 20 -10.17 1.50 9.88
C LEU A 20 -8.76 0.92 9.94
N LEU A 21 -8.10 0.95 11.10
CA LEU A 21 -6.79 0.34 11.30
C LEU A 21 -6.84 -1.18 11.15
N ASP A 22 -7.90 -1.84 11.64
CA ASP A 22 -8.11 -3.28 11.42
C ASP A 22 -8.19 -3.62 9.92
N LYS A 23 -8.93 -2.84 9.14
CA LYS A 23 -8.99 -3.02 7.67
C LYS A 23 -7.64 -2.84 7.00
N ILE A 24 -6.87 -1.83 7.40
CA ILE A 24 -5.53 -1.59 6.85
C ILE A 24 -4.59 -2.77 7.20
N LYS A 25 -4.67 -3.33 8.41
CA LYS A 25 -3.88 -4.51 8.80
C LYS A 25 -4.22 -5.72 7.92
N GLU A 26 -5.50 -5.98 7.68
CA GLU A 26 -5.97 -7.06 6.83
C GLU A 26 -5.51 -6.88 5.37
N GLU A 27 -5.65 -5.67 4.83
CA GLU A 27 -5.22 -5.37 3.46
C GLU A 27 -3.69 -5.44 3.31
N ASN A 28 -2.93 -5.14 4.37
CA ASN A 28 -1.49 -5.36 4.38
C ASN A 28 -1.11 -6.84 4.32
N LEU A 29 -1.87 -7.71 4.98
CA LEU A 29 -1.67 -9.16 4.85
C LEU A 29 -2.02 -9.62 3.43
N ARG A 30 -3.14 -9.15 2.88
CA ARG A 30 -3.54 -9.43 1.49
C ARG A 30 -2.47 -8.96 0.49
N GLN A 31 -1.98 -7.73 0.64
CA GLN A 31 -0.91 -7.17 -0.20
C GLN A 31 0.37 -8.01 -0.12
N ARG A 32 0.75 -8.47 1.08
CA ARG A 32 1.90 -9.36 1.25
C ARG A 32 1.73 -10.65 0.44
N ASP A 33 0.56 -11.27 0.54
CA ASP A 33 0.27 -12.55 -0.13
C ASP A 33 0.28 -12.37 -1.66
N ILE A 34 -0.27 -11.25 -2.18
CA ILE A 34 -0.18 -10.84 -3.59
C ILE A 34 1.27 -10.62 -4.05
N LEU A 35 2.10 -10.04 -3.19
CA LEU A 35 3.52 -9.80 -3.49
C LEU A 35 4.36 -11.09 -3.47
N MET A 36 3.90 -12.12 -2.77
CA MET A 36 4.54 -13.43 -2.73
C MET A 36 4.06 -14.37 -3.83
N ASP A 37 2.85 -14.17 -4.37
CA ASP A 37 2.33 -14.94 -5.48
C ASP A 37 2.97 -14.52 -6.82
N GLU A 38 3.58 -15.47 -7.53
CA GLU A 38 4.16 -15.23 -8.86
C GLU A 38 3.12 -14.97 -9.95
N GLN A 39 1.88 -15.44 -9.77
CA GLN A 39 0.80 -15.31 -10.74
C GLN A 39 -0.06 -14.06 -10.54
N ALA A 40 0.05 -13.40 -9.39
CA ALA A 40 -0.74 -12.21 -9.10
C ALA A 40 -0.37 -11.05 -10.03
N SER A 41 -1.41 -10.35 -10.50
CA SER A 41 -1.29 -9.27 -11.46
C SER A 41 -0.83 -7.96 -10.81
N PRO A 42 -0.22 -7.03 -11.58
CA PRO A 42 0.02 -5.66 -11.11
C PRO A 42 -1.24 -4.95 -10.64
N GLU A 43 -2.39 -5.25 -11.26
CA GLU A 43 -3.69 -4.68 -10.93
C GLU A 43 -4.15 -5.11 -9.52
N ASP A 44 -3.94 -6.38 -9.14
CA ASP A 44 -4.26 -6.87 -7.80
C ASP A 44 -3.48 -6.09 -6.72
N PHE A 45 -2.20 -5.79 -6.97
CA PHE A 45 -1.39 -4.96 -6.08
C PHE A 45 -1.91 -3.53 -6.01
N GLN A 46 -2.26 -2.92 -7.16
CA GLN A 46 -2.79 -1.56 -7.21
C GLN A 46 -4.10 -1.44 -6.41
N GLU A 47 -5.00 -2.41 -6.51
CA GLU A 47 -6.26 -2.43 -5.76
C GLU A 47 -6.00 -2.34 -4.24
N THR A 48 -4.99 -3.07 -3.74
CA THR A 48 -4.63 -2.99 -2.31
C THR A 48 -4.14 -1.60 -1.89
N VAL A 49 -3.46 -0.88 -2.79
CA VAL A 49 -2.99 0.49 -2.52
C VAL A 49 -4.19 1.44 -2.46
N ASP A 50 -5.09 1.35 -3.44
CA ASP A 50 -6.27 2.21 -3.54
C ASP A 50 -7.22 2.05 -2.33
N HIS A 51 -7.43 0.81 -1.88
CA HIS A 51 -8.22 0.53 -0.67
C HIS A 51 -7.60 1.17 0.58
N LYS A 52 -6.28 1.05 0.75
CA LYS A 52 -5.57 1.64 1.88
C LYS A 52 -5.61 3.16 1.84
N GLU A 53 -5.42 3.78 0.67
CA GLU A 53 -5.49 5.23 0.51
C GLU A 53 -6.84 5.77 0.98
N LYS A 54 -7.95 5.14 0.56
CA LYS A 54 -9.30 5.52 1.02
C LYS A 54 -9.45 5.48 2.54
N TRP A 55 -8.96 4.44 3.22
CA TRP A 55 -9.09 4.36 4.68
C TRP A 55 -8.15 5.31 5.41
N ILE A 56 -6.97 5.60 4.84
CA ILE A 56 -6.05 6.62 5.35
C ILE A 56 -6.69 8.01 5.25
N ASP A 57 -7.36 8.32 4.15
CA ASP A 57 -8.11 9.57 4.01
C ASP A 57 -9.24 9.68 5.03
N GLU A 58 -9.97 8.59 5.29
CA GLU A 58 -10.97 8.55 6.35
C GLU A 58 -10.36 8.74 7.75
N LEU A 59 -9.17 8.19 8.02
CA LEU A 59 -8.44 8.39 9.28
C LEU A 59 -8.02 9.85 9.44
N ASN A 60 -7.45 10.46 8.41
CA ASN A 60 -7.04 11.87 8.41
C ASN A 60 -8.22 12.79 8.69
N ALA A 61 -9.37 12.56 8.03
CA ALA A 61 -10.58 13.33 8.27
C ALA A 61 -11.11 13.19 9.72
N LEU A 62 -10.96 12.02 10.34
CA LEU A 62 -11.29 11.82 11.76
C LEU A 62 -10.29 12.51 12.70
N ASP A 63 -9.03 12.64 12.32
CA ASP A 63 -7.99 13.34 13.07
C ASP A 63 -8.18 14.86 13.04
N ASP A 64 -8.54 15.43 11.88
CA ASP A 64 -8.76 16.88 11.71
C ASP A 64 -9.81 17.44 12.66
N GLY A 65 -10.90 16.70 12.88
CA GLY A 65 -11.97 17.08 13.81
C GLY A 65 -11.73 16.68 15.27
N PHE A 66 -10.70 15.87 15.55
CA PHE A 66 -10.54 15.21 16.84
C PHE A 66 -10.19 16.19 17.97
N GLN A 67 -9.23 17.09 17.71
CA GLN A 67 -8.70 17.98 18.75
C GLN A 67 -9.77 18.87 19.37
N LEU A 68 -10.65 19.45 18.55
CA LEU A 68 -11.74 20.32 19.00
C LEU A 68 -12.75 19.56 19.87
N VAL A 69 -13.13 18.35 19.47
CA VAL A 69 -14.06 17.51 20.23
C VAL A 69 -13.40 17.07 21.55
N PHE A 70 -12.13 16.69 21.51
CA PHE A 70 -11.38 16.26 22.69
C PHE A 70 -11.26 17.36 23.74
N GLU A 71 -10.93 18.60 23.35
CA GLU A 71 -10.85 19.74 24.25
C GLU A 71 -12.18 19.96 24.99
N ARG A 72 -13.30 19.90 24.26
CA ARG A 72 -14.63 20.03 24.87
C ARG A 72 -14.97 18.88 25.82
N VAL A 73 -14.62 17.64 25.45
CA VAL A 73 -14.84 16.46 26.30
C VAL A 73 -13.97 16.48 27.55
N LYS A 74 -12.75 17.01 27.46
CA LYS A 74 -11.86 17.16 28.62
C LYS A 74 -12.47 18.06 29.69
N GLU A 75 -13.04 19.20 29.32
CA GLU A 75 -13.75 20.09 30.25
C GLU A 75 -14.91 19.37 30.95
N ILE A 76 -15.70 18.60 30.19
CA ILE A 76 -16.83 17.80 30.71
C ILE A 76 -16.33 16.76 31.74
N PHE A 77 -15.18 16.12 31.48
CA PHE A 77 -14.59 15.15 32.40
C PHE A 77 -14.04 15.78 33.67
N GLU A 78 -13.48 16.99 33.60
CA GLU A 78 -13.00 17.70 34.79
C GLU A 78 -14.16 18.06 35.73
N GLN A 79 -15.32 18.42 35.18
CA GLN A 79 -16.52 18.77 35.95
C GLN A 79 -17.27 17.56 36.51
N ASN A 80 -17.22 16.40 35.84
CA ASN A 80 -18.07 15.24 36.20
C ASN A 80 -17.37 13.88 36.04
N LYS A 81 -16.11 13.77 36.50
CA LYS A 81 -15.24 12.60 36.31
C LYS A 81 -15.84 11.27 36.78
N ALA A 82 -16.58 11.27 37.89
CA ALA A 82 -17.16 10.05 38.45
C ALA A 82 -18.21 9.44 37.51
N LYS A 83 -18.97 10.28 36.81
CA LYS A 83 -20.04 9.86 35.89
C LYS A 83 -19.49 9.15 34.65
N TYR A 84 -18.36 9.61 34.12
CA TYR A 84 -17.80 9.12 32.85
C TYR A 84 -16.61 8.17 33.03
N LYS A 85 -16.47 7.57 34.21
CA LYS A 85 -15.31 6.73 34.56
C LYS A 85 -15.13 5.57 33.56
N THR A 86 -16.23 4.94 33.17
CA THR A 86 -16.23 3.79 32.25
C THR A 86 -15.81 4.22 30.84
N GLU A 87 -16.39 5.30 30.33
CA GLU A 87 -16.11 5.85 29.00
C GLU A 87 -14.64 6.30 28.90
N ILE A 88 -14.11 6.94 29.95
CA ILE A 88 -12.70 7.33 30.02
C ILE A 88 -11.79 6.10 29.91
N LEU A 89 -12.10 5.01 30.60
CA LEU A 89 -11.30 3.79 30.55
C LEU A 89 -11.35 3.14 29.17
N GLN A 90 -12.53 3.07 28.55
CA GLN A 90 -12.71 2.52 27.20
C GLN A 90 -11.94 3.34 26.16
N MET A 91 -12.06 4.67 26.19
CA MET A 91 -11.34 5.54 25.26
C MET A 91 -9.82 5.45 25.43
N LYS A 92 -9.31 5.35 26.67
CA LYS A 92 -7.89 5.10 26.91
C LYS A 92 -7.42 3.76 26.33
N ALA A 93 -8.24 2.72 26.45
CA ALA A 93 -7.93 1.41 25.86
C ALA A 93 -7.88 1.51 24.32
N MET A 94 -8.85 2.19 23.71
CA MET A 94 -8.86 2.40 22.25
C MET A 94 -7.67 3.24 21.77
N ILE A 95 -7.29 4.31 22.48
CA ILE A 95 -6.10 5.11 22.13
C ILE A 95 -4.83 4.25 22.17
N ARG A 96 -4.70 3.38 23.17
CA ARG A 96 -3.57 2.44 23.25
C ARG A 96 -3.58 1.47 22.07
N GLN A 97 -4.73 0.86 21.78
CA GLN A 97 -4.90 -0.03 20.64
C GLN A 97 -4.54 0.66 19.32
N ILE A 98 -5.06 1.87 19.08
CA ILE A 98 -4.75 2.68 17.89
C ILE A 98 -3.23 2.90 17.75
N THR A 99 -2.54 3.18 18.86
CA THR A 99 -1.08 3.39 18.88
C THR A 99 -0.34 2.11 18.50
N ASP A 100 -0.71 0.99 19.13
CA ASP A 100 -0.10 -0.33 18.90
C ASP A 100 -0.34 -0.79 17.46
N ASP A 101 -1.58 -0.66 16.96
CA ASP A 101 -1.97 -1.01 15.60
C ASP A 101 -1.26 -0.15 14.55
N THR A 102 -1.10 1.15 14.80
CA THR A 102 -0.34 2.05 13.91
C THR A 102 1.13 1.62 13.81
N ALA A 103 1.75 1.25 14.93
CA ALA A 103 3.14 0.76 14.92
C ALA A 103 3.26 -0.57 14.16
N TYR A 104 2.30 -1.47 14.36
CA TYR A 104 2.24 -2.75 13.66
C TYR A 104 2.05 -2.58 12.13
N ILE A 105 1.11 -1.72 11.70
CA ILE A 105 0.89 -1.39 10.29
C ILE A 105 2.18 -0.87 9.64
N ARG A 106 2.90 0.05 10.31
CA ARG A 106 4.18 0.57 9.78
C ARG A 106 5.22 -0.52 9.56
N ALA A 107 5.29 -1.50 10.46
CA ALA A 107 6.20 -2.63 10.29
C ALA A 107 5.78 -3.50 9.08
N GLN A 108 4.49 -3.81 8.94
CA GLN A 108 3.97 -4.56 7.80
C GLN A 108 4.22 -3.84 6.46
N GLU A 109 3.98 -2.52 6.40
CA GLU A 109 4.24 -1.71 5.20
C GLU A 109 5.72 -1.73 4.82
N GLN A 110 6.62 -1.68 5.80
CA GLN A 110 8.05 -1.75 5.53
C GLN A 110 8.45 -3.12 4.94
N GLU A 111 7.83 -4.20 5.39
CA GLU A 111 8.02 -5.54 4.84
C GLU A 111 7.45 -5.65 3.42
N ASN A 112 6.20 -5.22 3.23
CA ASN A 112 5.54 -5.21 1.92
C ASN A 112 6.30 -4.36 0.90
N TYR A 113 6.84 -3.21 1.33
CA TYR A 113 7.66 -2.37 0.47
C TYR A 113 8.92 -3.10 -0.03
N LYS A 114 9.60 -3.86 0.83
CA LYS A 114 10.76 -4.67 0.42
C LYS A 114 10.36 -5.77 -0.56
N LEU A 115 9.23 -6.44 -0.32
CA LEU A 115 8.70 -7.47 -1.22
C LEU A 115 8.35 -6.88 -2.60
N ALA A 116 7.68 -5.73 -2.62
CA ALA A 116 7.35 -4.99 -3.83
C ALA A 116 8.62 -4.62 -4.62
N GLN A 117 9.63 -4.04 -3.96
CA GLN A 117 10.91 -3.73 -4.59
C GLN A 117 11.54 -4.97 -5.26
N HIS A 118 11.55 -6.10 -4.56
CA HIS A 118 12.11 -7.34 -5.09
C HIS A 118 11.31 -7.85 -6.30
N LYS A 119 9.97 -7.95 -6.18
CA LYS A 119 9.09 -8.45 -7.24
C LYS A 119 9.20 -7.59 -8.50
N PHE A 120 9.12 -6.27 -8.38
CA PHE A 120 9.19 -5.36 -9.53
C PHE A 120 10.59 -5.26 -10.15
N ALA A 121 11.65 -5.43 -9.37
CA ALA A 121 13.01 -5.57 -9.92
C ALA A 121 13.12 -6.83 -10.81
N GLY A 122 12.55 -7.95 -10.38
CA GLY A 122 12.47 -9.19 -11.16
C GLY A 122 11.70 -9.02 -12.47
N ILE A 123 10.50 -8.43 -12.41
CA ILE A 123 9.67 -8.14 -13.58
C ILE A 123 10.44 -7.26 -14.59
N LYS A 124 11.13 -6.22 -14.13
CA LYS A 124 11.94 -5.35 -14.98
C LYS A 124 13.07 -6.11 -15.70
N GLN A 125 13.76 -7.00 -15.00
CA GLN A 125 14.82 -7.83 -15.61
C GLN A 125 14.24 -8.79 -16.65
N GLN A 126 13.10 -9.41 -16.38
CA GLN A 126 12.43 -10.31 -17.32
C GLN A 126 11.98 -9.57 -18.59
N ALA A 127 11.37 -8.39 -18.44
CA ALA A 127 10.99 -7.55 -19.57
C ALA A 127 12.19 -7.16 -20.45
N GLN A 128 13.34 -6.85 -19.84
CA GLN A 128 14.58 -6.59 -20.58
C GLN A 128 15.07 -7.82 -21.35
N LYS A 129 15.03 -9.01 -20.74
CA LYS A 129 15.39 -10.26 -21.41
C LYS A 129 14.49 -10.51 -22.63
N ILE A 130 13.17 -10.37 -22.48
CA ILE A 130 12.20 -10.54 -23.58
C ILE A 130 12.51 -9.58 -24.74
N ARG A 131 12.74 -8.29 -24.46
CA ARG A 131 13.10 -7.29 -25.48
C ARG A 131 14.39 -7.62 -26.21
N ARG A 132 15.41 -8.13 -25.50
CA ARG A 132 16.68 -8.59 -26.11
C ARG A 132 16.44 -9.80 -27.00
N SER A 133 15.66 -10.79 -26.55
CA SER A 133 15.30 -11.96 -27.34
C SER A 133 14.53 -11.59 -28.62
N GLN A 134 13.55 -10.70 -28.54
CA GLN A 134 12.81 -10.20 -29.72
C GLN A 134 13.75 -9.48 -30.71
N SER A 135 14.69 -8.68 -30.18
CA SER A 135 15.68 -7.98 -31.01
C SER A 135 16.63 -8.98 -31.70
N ALA A 136 17.07 -10.02 -31.00
CA ALA A 136 17.90 -11.08 -31.57
C ALA A 136 17.16 -11.87 -32.67
N VAL A 137 15.89 -12.21 -32.44
CA VAL A 137 15.03 -12.85 -33.47
C VAL A 137 14.86 -11.94 -34.68
N SER A 138 14.59 -10.64 -34.47
CA SER A 138 14.46 -9.67 -35.57
C SER A 138 15.76 -9.54 -36.38
N GLN A 139 16.92 -9.51 -35.70
CA GLN A 139 18.23 -9.52 -36.36
C GLN A 139 18.45 -10.81 -37.15
N TYR A 140 18.14 -11.97 -36.57
CA TYR A 140 18.23 -13.26 -37.25
C TYR A 140 17.38 -13.30 -38.53
N TYR A 141 16.11 -12.88 -38.46
CA TYR A 141 15.25 -12.77 -39.64
C TYR A 141 15.79 -11.81 -40.71
N LYS A 142 16.37 -10.67 -40.32
CA LYS A 142 17.01 -9.73 -41.26
C LYS A 142 18.25 -10.31 -41.91
N SER A 143 19.06 -11.09 -41.17
CA SER A 143 20.24 -11.76 -41.69
C SER A 143 19.91 -12.94 -42.60
N MET A 144 18.79 -13.64 -42.35
CA MET A 144 18.33 -14.76 -43.18
C MET A 144 17.55 -14.34 -44.44
N ASN A 145 16.82 -13.22 -44.37
CA ASN A 145 16.04 -12.68 -45.50
C ASN A 145 16.75 -11.50 -46.21
N GLY A 146 17.95 -11.15 -45.78
CA GLY A 146 18.84 -10.27 -46.53
C GLY A 146 19.40 -11.04 -47.73
N PRO A 147 19.56 -10.42 -48.90
CA PRO A 147 20.04 -11.13 -50.09
C PRO A 147 21.47 -11.64 -49.85
N ASP A 148 21.64 -12.96 -49.77
CA ASP A 148 22.91 -13.58 -50.09
C ASP A 148 23.15 -13.32 -51.58
N HIS A 149 23.96 -12.30 -51.91
CA HIS A 149 24.83 -12.21 -53.09
C HIS A 149 25.49 -10.82 -53.13
N VAL A 150 26.54 -10.62 -52.34
CA VAL A 150 27.68 -9.80 -52.81
C VAL A 150 28.82 -10.79 -52.99
N ASP A 151 29.14 -11.05 -54.24
CA ASP A 151 30.10 -12.03 -54.72
C ASP A 151 31.44 -11.95 -53.99
N ALA A 152 31.68 -12.91 -53.09
CA ALA A 152 33.02 -13.38 -52.84
C ALA A 152 33.38 -14.31 -53.99
N GLN A 153 34.30 -13.87 -54.87
CA GLN A 153 35.02 -14.65 -55.88
C GLN A 153 34.47 -14.64 -57.33
N PHE A 154 34.64 -13.52 -58.02
CA PHE A 154 35.17 -13.57 -59.39
C PHE A 154 36.54 -12.90 -59.44
N LEU A 155 37.56 -13.75 -59.33
CA LEU A 155 38.78 -13.79 -60.14
C LEU A 155 39.57 -12.50 -60.34
N ASP A 156 40.66 -12.42 -59.59
CA ASP A 156 41.99 -12.12 -60.13
C ASP A 156 42.17 -12.73 -61.54
N LYS A 157 42.50 -11.87 -62.51
CA LYS A 157 43.48 -12.14 -63.58
C LYS A 157 43.74 -10.88 -64.42
N THR A 158 44.87 -10.24 -64.12
CA THR A 158 45.93 -9.78 -65.03
C THR A 158 45.62 -9.00 -66.32
N LYS A 159 46.35 -7.87 -66.42
CA LYS A 159 46.82 -7.09 -67.59
C LYS A 159 45.84 -6.14 -68.29
#